data_AF-A0A7Y8J284-F1
#
_entry.id   AF-A0A7Y8J284-F1
#
_cell.length_a   1.000
_cell.length_b   1.000
_cell.length_c   1.000
_cell.angle_alpha   90.00
_cell.angle_beta   90.00
_cell.angle_gamma   90.00
#
_symmetry.space_group_name_H-M   'P 1'
#
loop_
_entity.id
_entity.type
_entity.pdbx_description
1 polymer ?
#
loop_
_entity_poly.entity_id
_entity_poly.type
_entity_poly.pdbx_seq_one_letter_code
_entity_poly.pdbx_strand_id
1 'polypeptide(L)'
;MEEKPTIGGKMAQIDKIFPSNECATCTQLPEMLELTSNPSMTILSFAELLDIEGEPGDFKVRILKKPRYVDPVKCTACTDCFPACPVGGIPMEFNLGRGASKAISFYSPFPPRKAIINPEKCSYIATGKCGEGATPPCVEACQPGAIDFQQQPQVVEISVGAIIVATGAEEDKGETLRRHGYGTLPNVLTSLEFERLLSGLGPTSGIVMRDDKKEPQKVAWIVCDDSSPVPFMSASA
;
A
#
# COMPACT_ATOMS: atom_id res chain seq x y z
N MET A 1 -12.96 -1.06 7.55
CA MET A 1 -11.63 -1.49 8.04
C MET A 1 -10.75 -1.72 6.82
N GLU A 2 -9.47 -1.41 6.90
CA GLU A 2 -8.49 -1.58 5.82
C GLU A 2 -7.17 -2.10 6.42
N GLU A 3 -6.67 -3.22 5.88
CA GLU A 3 -5.44 -3.87 6.34
C GLU A 3 -4.21 -3.01 6.06
N LYS A 4 -4.22 -2.34 4.90
CA LYS A 4 -3.13 -1.49 4.44
C LYS A 4 -3.23 -0.07 5.01
N PRO A 5 -2.16 0.73 4.94
CA PRO A 5 -2.16 2.08 5.50
C PRO A 5 -3.11 3.07 4.81
N THR A 6 -3.55 2.81 3.59
CA THR A 6 -4.44 3.67 2.79
C THR A 6 -5.58 2.84 2.20
N ILE A 7 -6.74 3.46 1.96
CA ILE A 7 -7.82 2.82 1.21
C ILE A 7 -7.50 2.84 -0.30
N GLY A 8 -8.31 2.14 -1.10
CA GLY A 8 -8.27 2.18 -2.56
C GLY A 8 -8.03 0.82 -3.24
N GLY A 9 -7.47 -0.14 -2.52
CA GLY A 9 -7.24 -1.50 -3.02
C GLY A 9 -6.39 -1.53 -4.29
N LYS A 10 -6.60 -2.57 -5.11
CA LYS A 10 -5.86 -2.76 -6.38
C LYS A 10 -6.19 -1.71 -7.43
N MET A 11 -7.41 -1.15 -7.43
CA MET A 11 -7.81 -0.11 -8.38
C MET A 11 -6.90 1.13 -8.29
N ALA A 12 -6.45 1.48 -7.08
CA ALA A 12 -5.49 2.57 -6.87
C ALA A 12 -4.10 2.30 -7.49
N GLN A 13 -3.80 1.05 -7.82
CA GLN A 13 -2.54 0.64 -8.47
C GLN A 13 -2.64 0.65 -10.01
N ILE A 14 -3.84 0.71 -10.58
CA ILE A 14 -4.11 0.71 -12.03
C ILE A 14 -3.99 2.13 -12.58
N ASP A 15 -3.44 2.30 -13.80
CA ASP A 15 -3.37 3.59 -14.48
C ASP A 15 -4.71 3.94 -15.14
N LYS A 16 -5.22 3.04 -15.99
CA LYS A 16 -6.48 3.24 -16.74
C LYS A 16 -7.41 2.05 -16.68
N ILE A 17 -8.72 2.33 -16.71
CA ILE A 17 -9.77 1.31 -16.66
C ILE A 17 -10.36 1.04 -18.05
N PHE A 18 -10.48 -0.24 -18.40
CA PHE A 18 -11.23 -0.69 -19.57
C PHE A 18 -12.74 -0.66 -19.28
N PRO A 19 -13.63 -0.41 -20.27
CA PRO A 19 -13.36 -0.08 -21.68
C PRO A 19 -13.20 1.42 -21.94
N SER A 20 -13.51 2.27 -20.97
CA SER A 20 -13.55 3.73 -21.16
C SER A 20 -12.17 4.35 -21.34
N ASN A 21 -11.11 3.64 -20.95
CA ASN A 21 -9.73 4.13 -20.91
C ASN A 21 -9.58 5.38 -20.03
N GLU A 22 -10.46 5.52 -19.03
CA GLU A 22 -10.42 6.59 -18.05
C GLU A 22 -9.30 6.34 -17.04
N CYS A 23 -8.74 7.42 -16.53
CA CYS A 23 -7.75 7.37 -15.45
C CYS A 23 -8.38 6.77 -14.17
N ALA A 24 -7.89 5.62 -13.70
CA ALA A 24 -8.45 4.92 -12.54
C ALA A 24 -8.36 5.76 -11.25
N THR A 25 -7.23 6.48 -11.10
CA THR A 25 -7.04 7.42 -9.99
C THR A 25 -8.08 8.54 -10.03
N CYS A 26 -8.40 9.05 -11.23
CA CYS A 26 -9.28 10.19 -11.42
C CYS A 26 -10.74 9.83 -11.14
N THR A 27 -11.13 8.58 -11.37
CA THR A 27 -12.47 8.07 -11.06
C THR A 27 -12.61 7.69 -9.59
N GLN A 28 -11.58 7.12 -8.98
CA GLN A 28 -11.66 6.60 -7.61
C GLN A 28 -11.39 7.66 -6.52
N LEU A 29 -10.47 8.60 -6.76
CA LEU A 29 -10.05 9.56 -5.73
C LEU A 29 -11.21 10.41 -5.14
N PRO A 30 -12.19 10.90 -5.93
CA PRO A 30 -13.33 11.63 -5.38
C PRO A 30 -14.10 10.83 -4.33
N GLU A 31 -14.40 9.56 -4.62
CA GLU A 31 -15.07 8.64 -3.69
C GLU A 31 -14.25 8.45 -2.41
N MET A 32 -12.94 8.26 -2.54
CA MET A 32 -12.06 8.09 -1.38
C MET A 32 -12.05 9.35 -0.48
N LEU A 33 -12.10 10.54 -1.08
CA LEU A 33 -12.13 11.81 -0.36
C LEU A 33 -13.48 12.02 0.34
N GLU A 34 -14.58 11.68 -0.31
CA GLU A 34 -15.92 11.70 0.28
C GLU A 34 -15.98 10.79 1.51
N LEU A 35 -15.50 9.55 1.37
CA LEU A 35 -15.37 8.59 2.46
C LEU A 35 -14.56 9.15 3.64
N THR A 36 -13.40 9.75 3.39
CA THR A 36 -12.60 10.33 4.49
C THR A 36 -13.22 11.54 5.18
N SER A 37 -14.14 12.23 4.50
CA SER A 37 -14.77 13.45 5.02
C SER A 37 -16.14 13.19 5.63
N ASN A 38 -16.69 11.98 5.46
CA ASN A 38 -18.03 11.63 5.91
C ASN A 38 -18.06 11.41 7.43
N PRO A 39 -18.83 12.21 8.20
CA PRO A 39 -18.89 12.08 9.66
C PRO A 39 -19.60 10.80 10.13
N SER A 40 -20.39 10.15 9.26
CA SER A 40 -21.05 8.87 9.55
C SER A 40 -20.11 7.67 9.33
N MET A 41 -18.90 7.90 8.81
CA MET A 41 -17.96 6.84 8.49
C MET A 41 -16.69 6.96 9.31
N THR A 42 -16.26 5.83 9.90
CA THR A 42 -14.98 5.73 10.59
C THR A 42 -14.04 4.81 9.82
N ILE A 43 -12.93 5.37 9.32
CA ILE A 43 -11.90 4.59 8.61
C ILE A 43 -10.87 4.09 9.62
N LEU A 44 -10.83 2.76 9.77
CA LEU A 44 -9.78 2.06 10.50
C LEU A 44 -8.81 1.48 9.48
N SER A 45 -7.79 2.25 9.13
CA SER A 45 -6.70 1.84 8.23
C SER A 45 -5.49 1.35 9.01
N PHE A 46 -4.67 0.53 8.35
CA PHE A 46 -3.56 -0.18 8.98
C PHE A 46 -4.03 -1.05 10.15
N ALA A 47 -5.10 -1.80 9.91
CA ALA A 47 -5.79 -2.54 10.95
C ALA A 47 -6.20 -3.95 10.49
N GLU A 48 -6.09 -4.92 11.39
CA GLU A 48 -6.39 -6.34 11.11
C GLU A 48 -7.56 -6.82 11.96
N LEU A 49 -8.43 -7.63 11.35
CA LEU A 49 -9.51 -8.29 12.07
C LEU A 49 -8.91 -9.40 12.93
N LEU A 50 -9.18 -9.39 14.23
CA LEU A 50 -8.79 -10.47 15.13
C LEU A 50 -9.88 -11.50 15.28
N ASP A 51 -11.12 -11.05 15.50
CA ASP A 51 -12.20 -11.92 15.90
C ASP A 51 -13.58 -11.28 15.68
N ILE A 52 -14.57 -12.13 15.45
CA ILE A 52 -15.98 -11.76 15.32
C ILE A 52 -16.79 -12.72 16.18
N GLU A 53 -17.49 -12.16 17.16
CA GLU A 53 -18.45 -12.89 17.99
C GLU A 53 -19.86 -12.30 17.78
N GLY A 54 -20.89 -13.08 18.13
CA GLY A 54 -22.28 -12.65 18.08
C GLY A 54 -23.08 -13.18 16.89
N GLU A 55 -24.22 -12.55 16.61
CA GLU A 55 -25.21 -13.00 15.64
C GLU A 55 -25.72 -11.81 14.79
N PRO A 56 -26.40 -12.06 13.65
CA PRO A 56 -26.93 -10.98 12.82
C PRO A 56 -27.78 -9.98 13.62
N GLY A 57 -27.38 -8.71 13.61
CA GLY A 57 -27.98 -7.64 14.40
C GLY A 57 -27.19 -7.23 15.65
N ASP A 58 -26.30 -8.09 16.16
CA ASP A 58 -25.47 -7.84 17.34
C ASP A 58 -24.11 -8.57 17.23
N PHE A 59 -23.24 -8.05 16.37
CA PHE A 59 -21.86 -8.51 16.27
C PHE A 59 -20.94 -7.67 17.14
N LYS A 60 -19.98 -8.35 17.76
CA LYS A 60 -18.87 -7.74 18.48
C LYS A 60 -17.58 -8.08 17.76
N VAL A 61 -16.93 -7.05 17.21
CA VAL A 61 -15.76 -7.18 16.34
C VAL A 61 -14.53 -6.67 17.06
N ARG A 62 -13.48 -7.50 17.15
CA ARG A 62 -12.17 -7.10 17.68
C ARG A 62 -11.20 -6.83 16.55
N ILE A 63 -10.61 -5.64 16.56
CA ILE A 63 -9.73 -5.16 15.49
C ILE A 63 -8.41 -4.71 16.11
N LEU A 64 -7.30 -5.19 15.55
CA LEU A 64 -5.94 -4.76 15.89
C LEU A 64 -5.55 -3.55 15.03
N LYS A 65 -5.34 -2.39 15.65
CA LYS A 65 -4.68 -1.25 15.01
C LYS A 65 -3.17 -1.41 15.13
N LYS A 66 -2.48 -1.53 13.98
CA LYS A 66 -1.02 -1.62 13.94
C LYS A 66 -0.38 -0.26 14.24
N PRO A 67 0.77 -0.23 14.94
CA PRO A 67 1.47 1.02 15.24
C PRO A 67 2.10 1.57 13.96
N ARG A 68 1.75 2.80 13.60
CA ARG A 68 2.39 3.55 12.51
C ARG A 68 3.75 4.13 12.93
N TYR A 69 3.98 4.21 14.25
CA TYR A 69 4.99 5.03 14.92
C TYR A 69 4.89 6.52 14.58
N VAL A 70 3.71 6.92 14.13
CA VAL A 70 3.34 8.28 13.75
C VAL A 70 1.88 8.46 14.16
N ASP A 71 1.62 9.48 14.97
CA ASP A 71 0.29 9.92 15.35
C ASP A 71 -0.45 10.43 14.10
N PRO A 72 -1.52 9.73 13.66
CA PRO A 72 -2.24 10.10 12.45
C PRO A 72 -3.05 11.39 12.61
N VAL A 73 -3.34 11.83 13.84
CA VAL A 73 -4.06 13.09 14.12
C VAL A 73 -3.11 14.28 13.94
N LYS A 74 -1.88 14.17 14.46
CA LYS A 74 -0.86 15.24 14.34
C LYS A 74 -0.19 15.29 12.96
N CYS A 75 -0.07 14.16 12.27
CA CYS A 75 0.63 14.11 10.99
C CYS A 75 -0.12 14.89 9.91
N THR A 76 0.52 15.91 9.34
CA THR A 76 -0.02 16.75 8.25
C THR A 76 0.32 16.25 6.85
N ALA A 77 1.08 15.15 6.74
CA ALA A 77 1.57 14.60 5.48
C ALA A 77 2.43 15.56 4.62
N CYS A 78 3.14 16.51 5.26
CA CYS A 78 4.04 17.48 4.60
C CYS A 78 5.25 16.86 3.88
N THR A 79 5.60 15.60 4.20
CA THR A 79 6.70 14.81 3.62
C THR A 79 8.14 15.16 4.06
N ASP A 80 8.34 16.17 4.90
CA ASP A 80 9.70 16.62 5.32
C ASP A 80 10.54 15.53 6.01
N CYS A 81 9.89 14.60 6.72
CA CYS A 81 10.56 13.49 7.40
C CYS A 81 11.15 12.44 6.43
N PHE A 82 10.64 12.35 5.19
CA PHE A 82 11.11 11.38 4.20
C PHE A 82 12.56 11.67 3.75
N PRO A 83 12.91 12.84 3.18
CA PRO A 83 14.28 13.12 2.75
C PRO A 83 15.27 13.04 3.92
N ALA A 84 14.87 13.45 5.13
CA ALA A 84 15.72 13.41 6.33
C ALA A 84 16.14 12.00 6.77
N CYS A 85 15.36 10.96 6.45
CA CYS A 85 15.68 9.60 6.91
C CYS A 85 16.91 9.04 6.19
N PRO A 86 17.98 8.63 6.92
CA PRO A 86 19.20 8.10 6.31
C PRO A 86 19.03 6.66 5.81
N VAL A 87 18.04 5.92 6.31
CA VAL A 87 17.77 4.55 5.88
C VAL A 87 16.91 4.56 4.61
N GLY A 88 17.52 4.19 3.48
CA GLY A 88 16.86 4.08 2.18
C GLY A 88 17.05 2.71 1.52
N GLY A 89 16.67 2.61 0.24
CA GLY A 89 16.79 1.37 -0.54
C GLY A 89 15.74 0.30 -0.19
N ILE A 90 14.66 0.69 0.50
CA ILE A 90 13.60 -0.23 0.89
C ILE A 90 12.61 -0.35 -0.27
N PRO A 91 12.31 -1.56 -0.78
CA PRO A 91 11.33 -1.73 -1.84
C PRO A 91 9.95 -1.19 -1.42
N MET A 92 9.27 -0.50 -2.32
CA MET A 92 7.94 0.04 -2.04
C MET A 92 6.85 -1.00 -2.33
N GLU A 93 6.13 -1.42 -1.28
CA GLU A 93 5.06 -2.43 -1.36
C GLU A 93 3.94 -2.03 -2.33
N PHE A 94 3.48 -0.76 -2.26
CA PHE A 94 2.44 -0.24 -3.16
C PHE A 94 2.84 -0.29 -4.64
N ASN A 95 4.13 -0.27 -4.94
CA ASN A 95 4.67 -0.43 -6.27
C ASN A 95 5.19 -1.85 -6.55
N LEU A 96 4.72 -2.85 -5.77
CA LEU A 96 5.06 -4.26 -5.94
C LEU A 96 6.56 -4.51 -5.91
N GLY A 97 7.24 -3.85 -4.97
CA GLY A 97 8.69 -3.93 -4.77
C GLY A 97 9.50 -3.05 -5.73
N ARG A 98 8.86 -2.23 -6.57
CA ARG A 98 9.55 -1.34 -7.52
C ARG A 98 9.72 0.06 -6.97
N GLY A 99 10.88 0.64 -7.26
CA GLY A 99 11.30 1.91 -6.68
C GLY A 99 11.83 1.76 -5.26
N ALA A 100 12.57 2.77 -4.82
CA ALA A 100 13.16 2.82 -3.50
C ALA A 100 12.36 3.76 -2.59
N SER A 101 12.15 3.30 -1.36
CA SER A 101 11.57 4.04 -0.26
C SER A 101 12.58 4.11 0.89
N LYS A 102 12.11 4.65 2.01
CA LYS A 102 12.87 4.86 3.25
C LYS A 102 12.13 4.27 4.43
N ALA A 103 12.83 4.13 5.56
CA ALA A 103 12.25 3.49 6.74
C ALA A 103 11.00 4.22 7.24
N ILE A 104 11.02 5.56 7.22
CA ILE A 104 9.80 6.38 7.28
C ILE A 104 9.34 6.71 5.86
N SER A 105 8.07 6.48 5.57
CA SER A 105 7.51 6.64 4.23
C SER A 105 6.01 6.88 4.25
N PHE A 106 5.45 7.10 3.07
CA PHE A 106 4.01 7.07 2.82
C PHE A 106 3.73 5.83 1.97
N TYR A 107 2.77 5.01 2.39
CA TYR A 107 2.45 3.77 1.68
C TYR A 107 2.02 4.03 0.23
N SER A 108 1.16 5.03 0.02
CA SER A 108 0.66 5.42 -1.28
C SER A 108 0.36 6.94 -1.28
N PRO A 109 0.10 7.56 -2.45
CA PRO A 109 -0.33 8.96 -2.51
C PRO A 109 -1.79 9.17 -2.09
N PHE A 110 -2.52 8.10 -1.78
CA PHE A 110 -3.96 8.11 -1.56
C PHE A 110 -4.35 8.28 -0.08
N PRO A 111 -5.58 8.73 0.20
CA PRO A 111 -6.06 8.87 1.56
C PRO A 111 -6.29 7.51 2.28
N PRO A 112 -6.26 7.48 3.63
CA PRO A 112 -5.69 8.47 4.52
C PRO A 112 -4.16 8.51 4.37
N ARG A 113 -3.63 9.60 3.83
CA ARG A 113 -2.21 9.76 3.56
C ARG A 113 -1.51 10.17 4.85
N LYS A 114 -0.89 9.21 5.53
CA LYS A 114 -0.13 9.44 6.78
C LYS A 114 1.21 8.74 6.69
N ALA A 115 2.23 9.37 7.27
CA ALA A 115 3.55 8.75 7.36
C ALA A 115 3.46 7.47 8.22
N ILE A 116 4.31 6.51 7.89
CA ILE A 116 4.47 5.25 8.60
C ILE A 116 5.95 4.92 8.70
N ILE A 117 6.36 4.28 9.80
CA ILE A 117 7.72 3.79 9.98
C ILE A 117 7.70 2.26 9.91
N ASN A 118 8.55 1.69 9.06
CA ASN A 118 8.81 0.26 9.06
C ASN A 118 9.77 -0.07 10.23
N PRO A 119 9.28 -0.77 11.28
CA PRO A 119 10.09 -1.04 12.46
C PRO A 119 11.27 -1.97 12.19
N GLU A 120 11.14 -2.89 11.22
CA GLU A 120 12.20 -3.84 10.86
C GLU A 120 13.38 -3.17 10.15
N LYS A 121 13.15 -2.00 9.55
CA LYS A 121 14.18 -1.25 8.80
C LYS A 121 14.65 -0.01 9.54
N CYS A 122 13.88 0.51 10.48
CA CYS A 122 14.23 1.72 11.22
C CYS A 122 15.41 1.48 12.16
N SER A 123 16.53 2.16 11.93
CA SER A 123 17.72 2.07 12.78
C SER A 123 17.46 2.52 14.21
N TYR A 124 16.61 3.54 14.42
CA TYR A 124 16.29 4.03 15.76
C TYR A 124 15.48 3.00 16.56
N ILE A 125 14.49 2.35 15.96
CA ILE A 125 13.72 1.29 16.62
C ILE A 125 14.61 0.08 16.92
N ALA A 126 15.50 -0.27 15.99
CA ALA A 126 16.38 -1.43 16.14
C ALA A 126 17.52 -1.23 17.17
N THR A 127 18.08 -0.01 17.26
CA THR A 127 19.34 0.23 18.00
C THR A 127 19.28 1.35 19.03
N GLY A 128 18.20 2.15 19.04
CA GLY A 128 18.10 3.37 19.84
C GLY A 128 18.89 4.56 19.27
N LYS A 129 19.54 4.43 18.11
CA LYS A 129 20.31 5.51 17.47
C LYS A 129 20.01 5.62 15.97
N CYS A 130 19.85 6.85 15.48
CA CYS A 130 19.69 7.15 14.06
C CYS A 130 20.25 8.54 13.77
N GLY A 131 21.18 8.64 12.81
CA GLY A 131 21.92 9.88 12.57
C GLY A 131 23.05 10.11 13.57
N GLU A 132 23.69 11.27 13.44
CA GLU A 132 24.83 11.67 14.27
C GLU A 132 24.39 12.35 15.58
N GLY A 133 23.21 12.98 15.57
CA GLY A 133 22.65 13.71 16.70
C GLY A 133 21.99 12.83 17.78
N ALA A 134 21.54 13.48 18.85
CA ALA A 134 20.77 12.84 19.92
C ALA A 134 19.33 12.50 19.50
N THR A 135 18.79 13.26 18.55
CA THR A 135 17.42 13.12 18.05
C THR A 135 17.46 12.56 16.62
N PRO A 136 16.58 11.60 16.26
CA PRO A 136 16.52 11.09 14.89
C PRO A 136 16.18 12.22 13.89
N PRO A 137 16.83 12.27 12.71
CA PRO A 137 16.59 13.32 11.72
C PRO A 137 15.12 13.46 11.29
N CYS A 138 14.37 12.35 11.25
CA CYS A 138 12.95 12.38 10.91
C CYS A 138 12.10 13.10 11.98
N VAL A 139 12.48 13.02 13.25
CA VAL A 139 11.83 13.73 14.36
C VAL A 139 12.13 15.22 14.29
N GLU A 140 13.40 15.59 14.06
CA GLU A 140 13.81 16.98 13.89
C GLU A 140 13.08 17.67 12.72
N ALA A 141 12.87 16.94 11.62
CA ALA A 141 12.10 17.42 10.47
C ALA A 141 10.58 17.50 10.74
N CYS A 142 10.06 16.81 11.75
CA CYS A 142 8.62 16.72 12.02
C CYS A 142 8.12 17.88 12.91
N GLN A 143 7.84 19.03 12.28
CA GLN A 143 7.26 20.20 12.96
C GLN A 143 6.02 19.90 13.85
N PRO A 144 5.04 19.07 13.44
CA PRO A 144 3.88 18.79 14.29
C PRO A 144 4.17 17.83 15.46
N GLY A 145 5.40 17.29 15.59
CA GLY A 145 5.74 16.34 16.65
C GLY A 145 4.89 15.06 16.59
N ALA A 146 4.65 14.55 15.38
CA ALA A 146 3.78 13.41 15.15
C ALA A 146 4.48 12.06 15.32
N ILE A 147 5.80 11.99 15.29
CA ILE A 147 6.54 10.71 15.37
C ILE A 147 6.59 10.23 16.82
N ASP A 148 6.14 8.99 17.04
CA ASP A 148 6.12 8.32 18.33
C ASP A 148 6.60 6.87 18.19
N PHE A 149 7.86 6.62 18.53
CA PHE A 149 8.47 5.29 18.46
C PHE A 149 7.97 4.33 19.55
N GLN A 150 7.26 4.83 20.56
CA GLN A 150 6.74 4.01 21.66
C GLN A 150 5.34 3.50 21.40
N GLN A 151 4.71 3.91 20.28
CA GLN A 151 3.38 3.48 19.90
C GLN A 151 3.26 1.94 19.92
N GLN A 152 2.29 1.45 20.68
CA GLN A 152 1.96 0.03 20.77
C GLN A 152 0.76 -0.32 19.88
N PRO A 153 0.64 -1.57 19.42
CA PRO A 153 -0.59 -2.06 18.82
C PRO A 153 -1.77 -1.87 19.78
N GLN A 154 -2.93 -1.50 19.25
CA GLN A 154 -4.14 -1.27 20.04
C GLN A 154 -5.27 -2.17 19.55
N VAL A 155 -5.86 -2.96 20.46
CA VAL A 155 -7.08 -3.70 20.16
C VAL A 155 -8.27 -2.80 20.46
N VAL A 156 -9.12 -2.60 19.47
CA VAL A 156 -10.39 -1.89 19.61
C VAL A 156 -11.54 -2.87 19.41
N GLU A 157 -12.61 -2.66 20.18
CA GLU A 157 -13.83 -3.44 20.11
C GLU A 157 -14.97 -2.57 19.59
N ILE A 158 -15.74 -3.08 18.63
CA ILE A 158 -16.81 -2.35 17.98
C ILE A 158 -18.04 -3.24 17.88
N SER A 159 -19.19 -2.72 18.30
CA SER A 159 -20.49 -3.36 18.10
C SER A 159 -21.09 -2.91 16.77
N VAL A 160 -21.50 -3.86 15.93
CA VAL A 160 -22.12 -3.61 14.62
C VAL A 160 -23.28 -4.56 14.35
N GLY A 161 -24.30 -4.10 13.62
CA GLY A 161 -25.44 -4.96 13.27
C GLY A 161 -25.21 -5.85 12.04
N ALA A 162 -24.28 -5.47 11.16
CA ALA A 162 -24.01 -6.18 9.91
C ALA A 162 -22.54 -6.08 9.52
N ILE A 163 -22.06 -7.06 8.76
CA ILE A 163 -20.69 -7.14 8.25
C ILE A 163 -20.74 -7.36 6.74
N ILE A 164 -20.00 -6.54 6.00
CA ILE A 164 -19.84 -6.65 4.55
C ILE A 164 -18.40 -7.05 4.27
N VAL A 165 -18.21 -8.15 3.53
CA VAL A 165 -16.89 -8.65 3.15
C VAL A 165 -16.54 -8.15 1.75
N ALA A 166 -15.48 -7.35 1.65
CA ALA A 166 -15.00 -6.75 0.40
C ALA A 166 -13.46 -6.70 0.38
N THR A 167 -12.81 -7.84 0.66
CA THR A 167 -11.34 -7.94 0.82
C THR A 167 -10.56 -7.95 -0.50
N GLY A 168 -11.25 -7.89 -1.64
CA GLY A 168 -10.63 -7.83 -2.96
C GLY A 168 -10.03 -9.17 -3.41
N ALA A 169 -8.96 -9.08 -4.22
CA ALA A 169 -8.26 -10.21 -4.81
C ALA A 169 -6.75 -9.92 -4.93
N GLU A 170 -5.96 -10.97 -5.07
CA GLU A 170 -4.52 -10.93 -5.25
C GLU A 170 -4.11 -11.54 -6.60
N GLU A 171 -3.00 -11.05 -7.18
CA GLU A 171 -2.43 -11.67 -8.38
C GLU A 171 -1.80 -13.03 -8.03
N ASP A 172 -2.15 -14.07 -8.78
CA ASP A 172 -1.47 -15.35 -8.66
C ASP A 172 -0.04 -15.25 -9.24
N LYS A 173 0.95 -15.42 -8.36
CA LYS A 173 2.38 -15.49 -8.71
C LYS A 173 2.91 -16.93 -8.67
N GLY A 174 2.07 -17.85 -9.16
CA GLY A 174 2.28 -19.29 -9.14
C GLY A 174 3.27 -19.84 -10.18
N GLU A 175 3.20 -21.15 -10.37
CA GLU A 175 4.16 -21.90 -11.19
C GLU A 175 4.13 -21.51 -12.68
N THR A 176 2.97 -21.13 -13.19
CA THR A 176 2.85 -20.70 -14.59
C THR A 176 3.65 -19.45 -14.88
N LEU A 177 3.64 -18.44 -14.00
CA LEU A 177 4.52 -17.27 -14.16
C LEU A 177 6.00 -17.63 -14.00
N ARG A 178 6.34 -18.50 -13.04
CA ARG A 178 7.72 -18.95 -12.84
C ARG A 178 8.28 -19.67 -14.07
N ARG A 179 7.50 -20.53 -14.72
CA ARG A 179 7.88 -21.20 -16.00
C ARG A 179 8.18 -20.21 -17.13
N HIS A 180 7.54 -19.05 -17.12
CA HIS A 180 7.80 -17.96 -18.07
C HIS A 180 8.89 -16.99 -17.60
N GLY A 181 9.61 -17.32 -16.52
CA GLY A 181 10.77 -16.58 -16.04
C GLY A 181 10.45 -15.47 -15.04
N TYR A 182 9.23 -15.39 -14.51
CA TYR A 182 8.92 -14.46 -13.42
C TYR A 182 9.77 -14.77 -12.18
N GLY A 183 10.38 -13.73 -11.59
CA GLY A 183 11.28 -13.85 -10.44
C GLY A 183 12.75 -14.16 -10.80
N THR A 184 13.03 -14.60 -12.04
CA THR A 184 14.40 -14.86 -12.52
C THR A 184 14.84 -13.91 -13.63
N LEU A 185 13.93 -13.57 -14.54
CA LEU A 185 14.18 -12.64 -15.64
C LEU A 185 13.67 -11.25 -15.24
N PRO A 186 14.52 -10.21 -15.20
CA PRO A 186 14.17 -8.93 -14.59
C PRO A 186 13.11 -8.13 -15.38
N ASN A 187 12.93 -8.45 -16.67
CA ASN A 187 11.96 -7.81 -17.55
C ASN A 187 10.68 -8.65 -17.77
N VAL A 188 10.50 -9.72 -17.00
CA VAL A 188 9.21 -10.46 -16.95
C VAL A 188 8.42 -9.92 -15.79
N LEU A 189 7.29 -9.29 -16.11
CA LEU A 189 6.45 -8.56 -15.18
C LEU A 189 5.05 -9.17 -15.13
N THR A 190 4.40 -9.07 -13.98
CA THR A 190 2.94 -9.20 -13.87
C THR A 190 2.24 -8.00 -14.48
N SER A 191 0.95 -8.16 -14.80
CA SER A 191 0.13 -7.07 -15.33
C SER A 191 0.08 -5.88 -14.38
N LEU A 192 -0.09 -6.12 -13.07
CA LEU A 192 -0.13 -5.02 -12.10
C LEU A 192 1.24 -4.36 -11.90
N GLU A 193 2.35 -5.09 -11.98
CA GLU A 193 3.69 -4.46 -12.01
C GLU A 193 3.87 -3.56 -13.23
N PHE A 194 3.32 -3.96 -14.38
CA PHE A 194 3.34 -3.14 -15.59
C PHE A 194 2.47 -1.89 -15.42
N GLU A 195 1.27 -2.01 -14.85
CA GLU A 195 0.42 -0.85 -14.46
C GLU A 195 1.18 0.13 -13.57
N ARG A 196 1.95 -0.36 -12.59
CA ARG A 196 2.78 0.53 -11.76
C ARG A 196 3.82 1.30 -12.57
N LEU A 197 4.39 0.73 -13.64
CA LEU A 197 5.34 1.43 -14.52
C LEU A 197 4.64 2.46 -15.43
N LEU A 198 3.42 2.16 -15.89
CA LEU A 198 2.60 3.05 -16.71
C LEU A 198 2.06 4.25 -15.93
N SER A 199 1.77 4.06 -14.65
CA SER A 199 1.18 5.10 -13.81
C SER A 199 2.13 6.29 -13.63
N GLY A 200 1.60 7.50 -13.84
CA GLY A 200 2.33 8.75 -13.54
C GLY A 200 2.71 8.92 -12.07
N LEU A 201 2.01 8.23 -11.16
CA LEU A 201 2.33 8.13 -9.72
C LEU A 201 3.19 6.90 -9.40
N GLY A 202 3.72 6.25 -10.43
CA GLY A 202 4.54 5.05 -10.37
C GLY A 202 6.01 5.33 -10.10
N PRO A 203 6.84 4.29 -9.95
CA PRO A 203 8.26 4.43 -9.64
C PRO A 203 9.08 5.02 -10.80
N THR A 204 8.51 5.05 -12.01
CA THR A 204 9.14 5.58 -13.23
C THR A 204 8.36 6.73 -13.85
N SER A 205 7.40 7.31 -13.12
CA SER A 205 6.58 8.45 -13.56
C SER A 205 5.92 8.26 -14.93
N GLY A 206 5.46 7.04 -15.21
CA GLY A 206 4.80 6.66 -16.46
C GLY A 206 5.72 6.31 -17.62
N ILE A 207 7.04 6.28 -17.42
CA ILE A 207 8.00 5.83 -18.42
C ILE A 207 8.31 4.36 -18.20
N VAL A 208 7.87 3.48 -19.10
CA VAL A 208 8.16 2.04 -19.00
C VAL A 208 9.65 1.82 -19.30
N MET A 209 10.40 1.43 -18.27
CA MET A 209 11.83 1.14 -18.38
C MET A 209 12.10 -0.33 -18.07
N ARG A 210 12.95 -0.94 -18.90
CA ARG A 210 13.61 -2.21 -18.59
C ARG A 210 14.63 -2.04 -17.47
N ASP A 211 15.12 -3.17 -16.97
CA ASP A 211 16.19 -3.21 -15.97
C ASP A 211 17.45 -2.44 -16.38
N ASP A 212 17.80 -2.50 -17.68
CA ASP A 212 18.92 -1.75 -18.28
C ASP A 212 18.64 -0.27 -18.54
N LYS A 213 17.56 0.28 -17.96
CA LYS A 213 17.13 1.69 -18.07
C LYS A 213 16.80 2.15 -19.49
N LYS A 214 16.51 1.21 -20.39
CA LYS A 214 16.06 1.50 -21.75
C LYS A 214 14.57 1.27 -21.90
N GLU A 215 13.93 2.07 -22.75
CA GLU A 215 12.55 1.85 -23.14
C GLU A 215 12.42 0.58 -24.02
N PRO A 216 11.45 -0.31 -23.74
CA PRO A 216 11.26 -1.50 -24.55
C PRO A 216 10.73 -1.13 -25.94
N GLN A 217 11.43 -1.57 -26.98
CA GLN A 217 11.00 -1.39 -28.38
C GLN A 217 9.96 -2.44 -28.83
N LYS A 218 9.87 -3.56 -28.09
CA LYS A 218 8.95 -4.66 -28.34
C LYS A 218 8.46 -5.18 -26.99
N VAL A 219 7.16 -5.37 -26.88
CA VAL A 219 6.49 -5.91 -25.68
C VAL A 219 5.67 -7.13 -26.13
N ALA A 220 5.69 -8.19 -25.34
CA ALA A 220 4.87 -9.37 -25.53
C ALA A 220 3.96 -9.55 -24.32
N TRP A 221 2.68 -9.81 -24.57
CA TRP A 221 1.70 -10.16 -23.56
C TRP A 221 1.48 -11.67 -23.61
N ILE A 222 1.62 -12.33 -22.46
CA ILE A 222 1.37 -13.77 -22.33
C ILE A 222 0.09 -13.93 -21.54
N VAL A 223 -1.00 -14.25 -22.23
CA VAL A 223 -2.25 -14.65 -21.60
C VAL A 223 -2.15 -16.13 -21.30
N CYS A 224 -2.07 -16.48 -20.02
CA CYS A 224 -2.00 -17.86 -19.58
C CYS A 224 -3.42 -18.39 -19.37
N ASP A 225 -3.74 -19.55 -19.95
CA ASP A 225 -4.92 -20.30 -19.54
C ASP A 225 -4.74 -20.75 -18.09
N ASP A 226 -5.76 -20.54 -17.27
CA ASP A 226 -5.72 -20.87 -15.86
C ASP A 226 -5.52 -22.39 -15.69
N SER A 227 -4.34 -22.79 -15.19
CA SER A 227 -4.03 -24.19 -14.87
C SER A 227 -4.64 -24.62 -13.53
N SER A 228 -5.38 -23.74 -12.87
CA SER A 228 -6.09 -24.03 -11.64
C SER A 228 -7.20 -25.08 -11.89
N PRO A 229 -7.38 -26.09 -11.03
CA PRO A 229 -8.54 -26.98 -11.06
C PRO A 229 -9.85 -26.28 -10.71
N VAL A 230 -9.80 -24.99 -10.38
CA VAL A 230 -10.96 -24.16 -10.05
C VAL A 230 -11.49 -23.52 -11.34
N PRO A 231 -12.74 -23.78 -11.77
CA PRO A 231 -13.27 -23.39 -13.07
C PRO A 231 -13.71 -21.91 -13.13
N PHE A 232 -12.91 -21.00 -12.60
CA PHE A 232 -13.13 -19.57 -12.78
C PHE A 232 -12.05 -19.03 -13.69
N MET A 233 -12.40 -18.72 -14.94
CA MET A 233 -11.59 -17.78 -15.69
C MET A 233 -11.57 -16.48 -14.88
N SER A 234 -10.38 -16.00 -14.50
CA SER A 234 -10.22 -14.57 -14.22
C SER A 234 -10.87 -13.83 -15.38
N ALA A 235 -11.76 -12.86 -15.14
CA ALA A 235 -12.51 -12.20 -16.19
C ALA A 235 -11.53 -11.54 -17.20
N SER A 236 -11.19 -12.28 -18.25
CA SER A 236 -10.38 -11.83 -19.36
C SER A 236 -11.28 -10.94 -20.20
N ALA A 237 -11.12 -9.63 -20.07
CA ALA A 237 -11.66 -8.66 -21.01
C ALA A 237 -10.59 -8.30 -22.05
#